data_AF-A0A5E9AWW6-F1
#
_entry.id   AF-A0A5E9AWW6-F1
#
_cell.length_a   1.000
_cell.length_b   1.000
_cell.length_c   1.000
_cell.angle_alpha   90.00
_cell.angle_beta   90.00
_cell.angle_gamma   90.00
#
_symmetry.space_group_name_H-M   'P 1'
#
loop_
_entity.id
_entity.type
_entity.pdbx_description
1 polymer ?
#
loop_
_entity_poly.entity_id
_entity_poly.type
_entity_poly.pdbx_seq_one_letter_code
_entity_poly.pdbx_strand_id
1 'polypeptide(L)'
;PTQLIDVASIAMLEKALSAKGIDGSYLWTSPQEWGDIGRELDEWIASASRALAYAIVAASSVIDFEAAVIDGWMPLDVRRRLVEAIRQAISGIDAEGLKLPFVREGTVGIHARALGGASLPLSERFLVRPNTTGGA
;
A
#
# COMPACT_ATOMS: atom_id res chain seq x y z
N PRO A 1 19.88 8.75 3.26
CA PRO A 1 18.41 8.74 3.48
C PRO A 1 17.83 7.37 3.12
N THR A 2 17.07 6.76 4.04
CA THR A 2 16.43 5.46 3.83
C THR A 2 15.22 5.63 2.91
N GLN A 3 15.09 4.79 1.87
CA GLN A 3 13.92 4.85 0.99
C GLN A 3 12.80 3.98 1.55
N LEU A 4 11.55 4.34 1.26
CA LEU A 4 10.38 3.57 1.71
C LEU A 4 10.43 2.11 1.24
N ILE A 5 10.93 1.88 0.03
CA ILE A 5 11.09 0.53 -0.53
C ILE A 5 12.10 -0.33 0.27
N ASP A 6 13.06 0.30 0.96
CA ASP A 6 14.05 -0.39 1.80
C ASP A 6 13.49 -0.76 3.18
N VAL A 7 12.23 -0.42 3.47
CA VAL A 7 11.57 -0.68 4.76
C VAL A 7 10.28 -1.49 4.59
N ALA A 8 9.42 -1.06 3.66
CA ALA A 8 8.06 -1.57 3.52
C ALA A 8 7.89 -2.59 2.37
N SER A 9 8.99 -3.10 1.78
CA SER A 9 8.92 -4.09 0.71
C SER A 9 8.91 -5.53 1.24
N ILE A 10 8.31 -6.44 0.45
CA ILE A 10 8.32 -7.89 0.71
C ILE A 10 9.76 -8.43 0.73
N ALA A 11 10.66 -7.84 -0.06
CA ALA A 11 12.09 -8.19 -0.03
C ALA A 11 12.72 -7.98 1.36
N MET A 12 12.21 -7.04 2.16
CA MET A 12 12.69 -6.86 3.54
C MET A 12 12.17 -7.95 4.47
N LEU A 13 10.96 -8.47 4.24
CA LEU A 13 10.45 -9.64 4.95
C LEU A 13 11.27 -10.90 4.60
N GLU A 14 11.52 -11.14 3.32
CA GLU A 14 12.37 -12.24 2.86
C GLU A 14 13.78 -12.16 3.44
N LYS A 15 14.37 -10.96 3.47
CA LYS A 15 15.69 -10.72 4.08
C LYS A 15 15.68 -11.02 5.59
N ALA A 16 14.61 -10.66 6.30
CA ALA A 16 14.47 -10.96 7.73
C ALA A 16 14.36 -12.47 7.99
N LEU A 17 13.66 -13.21 7.13
CA LEU A 17 13.58 -14.68 7.18
C LEU A 17 14.93 -15.33 6.88
N SER A 18 15.60 -14.88 5.82
CA SER A 18 16.91 -15.38 5.41
C SER A 18 17.98 -15.18 6.49
N ALA A 19 17.93 -14.06 7.22
CA ALA A 19 18.82 -13.81 8.36
C ALA A 19 18.64 -14.82 9.51
N LYS A 20 17.50 -15.53 9.56
CA LYS A 20 17.20 -16.59 10.52
C LYS A 20 17.35 -18.00 9.93
N GLY A 21 17.85 -18.11 8.70
CA GLY A 21 18.01 -19.38 7.99
C GLY A 21 16.71 -19.98 7.46
N ILE A 22 15.64 -19.19 7.39
CA ILE A 22 14.36 -19.61 6.80
C ILE A 22 14.37 -19.23 5.32
N ASP A 23 14.10 -20.19 4.43
CA ASP A 23 13.93 -19.90 3.00
C ASP A 23 12.62 -19.10 2.78
N GLY A 24 12.73 -17.86 2.33
CA GLY A 24 11.61 -16.95 2.08
C GLY A 24 11.11 -16.93 0.63
N SER A 25 11.65 -17.79 -0.24
CA SER A 25 11.32 -17.81 -1.67
C SER A 25 9.82 -18.01 -1.96
N TYR A 26 9.11 -18.70 -1.07
CA TYR A 26 7.67 -18.95 -1.15
C TYR A 26 6.81 -17.67 -1.13
N LEU A 27 7.32 -16.55 -0.58
CA LEU A 27 6.60 -15.27 -0.58
C LEU A 27 6.30 -14.77 -1.99
N TRP A 28 7.12 -15.18 -2.97
CA TRP A 28 7.03 -14.76 -4.36
C TRP A 28 6.28 -15.75 -5.26
N THR A 29 5.92 -16.93 -4.76
CA THR A 29 5.27 -17.98 -5.57
C THR A 29 3.75 -17.85 -5.58
N SER A 30 3.14 -17.53 -4.44
CA SER A 30 1.70 -17.35 -4.29
C SER A 30 1.38 -16.14 -3.42
N PRO A 31 0.67 -15.12 -3.93
CA PRO A 31 0.21 -14.01 -3.12
C PRO A 31 -0.99 -14.39 -2.25
N GLN A 32 -1.63 -15.55 -2.46
CA GLN A 32 -2.77 -15.97 -1.66
C GLN A 32 -2.35 -16.70 -0.38
N GLU A 33 -1.18 -17.35 -0.38
CA GLU A 33 -0.76 -18.25 0.68
C GLU A 33 0.70 -18.02 1.03
N TRP A 34 0.93 -17.38 2.17
CA TRP A 34 2.25 -17.25 2.78
C TRP A 34 2.48 -18.21 3.95
N GLY A 35 1.43 -18.91 4.40
CA GLY A 35 1.50 -19.75 5.60
C GLY A 35 1.74 -18.94 6.87
N ASP A 36 2.23 -19.61 7.92
CA ASP A 36 2.55 -18.98 9.19
C ASP A 36 4.01 -18.50 9.20
N ILE A 37 4.18 -17.20 9.02
CA ILE A 37 5.48 -16.51 9.14
C ILE A 37 5.77 -16.14 10.59
N GLY A 38 4.75 -16.06 11.46
CA GLY A 38 4.92 -15.71 12.87
C GLY A 38 5.46 -14.30 13.11
N ARG A 39 6.42 -14.20 14.03
CA ARG A 39 6.91 -12.94 14.61
C ARG A 39 7.57 -12.02 13.58
N GLU A 40 8.19 -12.59 12.57
CA GLU A 40 8.90 -11.86 11.51
C GLU A 40 7.92 -11.05 10.67
N LEU A 41 6.73 -11.60 10.42
CA LEU A 41 5.64 -10.87 9.78
C LEU A 41 5.11 -9.75 10.66
N ASP A 42 4.96 -9.99 11.97
CA ASP A 42 4.51 -8.95 12.90
C ASP A 42 5.49 -7.76 12.96
N GLU A 43 6.79 -8.06 13.04
CA GLU A 43 7.86 -7.05 13.05
C GLU A 43 7.91 -6.28 11.71
N TRP A 44 7.75 -6.98 10.59
CA TRP A 44 7.68 -6.36 9.28
C TRP A 44 6.44 -5.46 9.14
N ILE A 45 5.25 -5.93 9.53
CA ILE A 45 4.01 -5.13 9.51
C ILE A 45 4.20 -3.86 10.34
N ALA A 46 4.77 -3.97 11.54
CA ALA A 46 4.98 -2.83 12.42
C ALA A 46 5.98 -1.81 11.85
N SER A 47 7.05 -2.28 11.19
CA SER A 47 8.04 -1.39 10.55
C SER A 47 7.47 -0.72 9.30
N ALA A 48 6.85 -1.52 8.42
CA ALA A 48 6.23 -1.06 7.19
C ALA A 48 5.10 -0.06 7.47
N SER A 49 4.26 -0.33 8.49
CA SER A 49 3.14 0.54 8.81
C SER A 49 3.57 1.93 9.25
N ARG A 50 4.62 2.05 10.09
CA ARG A 50 5.16 3.34 10.52
C ARG A 50 5.74 4.13 9.35
N ALA A 51 6.50 3.45 8.47
CA ALA A 51 7.09 4.10 7.31
C ALA A 51 6.02 4.57 6.30
N LEU A 52 5.00 3.74 6.07
CA LEU A 52 3.87 4.07 5.21
C LEU A 52 3.01 5.18 5.80
N ALA A 53 2.74 5.17 7.11
CA ALA A 53 2.01 6.23 7.79
C ALA A 53 2.70 7.59 7.62
N TYR A 54 4.01 7.64 7.86
CA TYR A 54 4.79 8.86 7.64
C TYR A 54 4.73 9.33 6.18
N ALA A 55 4.88 8.41 5.22
CA ALA A 55 4.79 8.74 3.79
C ALA A 55 3.40 9.28 3.40
N ILE A 56 2.32 8.70 3.95
CA ILE A 56 0.94 9.15 3.71
C ILE A 56 0.76 10.57 4.25
N VAL A 57 1.10 10.82 5.52
CA VAL A 57 0.96 12.15 6.13
C VAL A 57 1.79 13.19 5.36
N ALA A 58 3.04 12.87 5.04
CA ALA A 58 3.91 13.77 4.28
C ALA A 58 3.36 14.07 2.87
N ALA A 59 2.78 13.08 2.20
CA ALA A 59 2.11 13.29 0.91
C ALA A 59 0.87 14.19 1.07
N SER A 60 0.10 14.00 2.14
CA SER A 60 -1.09 14.82 2.45
C SER A 60 -0.76 16.28 2.74
N SER A 61 0.46 16.58 3.21
CA SER A 61 0.94 17.97 3.35
C SER A 61 1.17 18.68 2.02
N VAL A 62 1.27 17.93 0.91
CA VAL A 62 1.53 18.47 -0.43
C VAL A 62 0.28 18.42 -1.30
N ILE A 63 -0.52 17.35 -1.19
CA ILE A 63 -1.71 17.12 -2.02
C ILE A 63 -2.87 16.68 -1.11
N ASP A 64 -4.03 17.34 -1.24
CA ASP A 64 -5.26 16.92 -0.58
C ASP A 64 -5.93 15.80 -1.40
N PHE A 65 -5.75 14.55 -0.97
CA PHE A 65 -6.37 13.38 -1.58
C PHE A 65 -7.26 12.65 -0.58
N GLU A 66 -8.34 12.05 -1.07
CA GLU A 66 -9.38 11.50 -0.20
C GLU A 66 -8.98 10.17 0.45
N ALA A 67 -8.14 9.36 -0.21
CA ALA A 67 -7.81 8.03 0.28
C ALA A 67 -6.40 7.55 -0.12
N ALA A 68 -5.74 6.88 0.83
CA ALA A 68 -4.55 6.06 0.58
C ALA A 68 -4.98 4.59 0.43
N VAL A 69 -4.79 4.02 -0.76
CA VAL A 69 -5.14 2.62 -1.03
C VAL A 69 -3.90 1.75 -0.93
N ILE A 70 -3.92 0.77 -0.04
CA ILE A 70 -2.84 -0.18 0.16
C ILE A 70 -3.17 -1.46 -0.59
N ASP A 71 -2.34 -1.82 -1.56
CA ASP A 71 -2.45 -3.06 -2.32
C ASP A 71 -1.05 -3.63 -2.58
N GLY A 72 -0.97 -4.91 -2.90
CA GLY A 72 0.31 -5.54 -3.15
C GLY A 72 0.24 -7.05 -3.32
N TRP A 73 1.41 -7.65 -3.54
CA TRP A 73 1.58 -9.09 -3.62
C TRP A 73 1.58 -9.67 -2.21
N MET A 74 0.41 -9.90 -1.60
CA MET A 74 0.30 -10.46 -0.26
C MET A 74 -1.10 -11.03 0.01
N PRO A 75 -1.26 -11.95 0.98
CA PRO A 75 -2.56 -12.46 1.38
C PRO A 75 -3.50 -11.37 1.89
N LEU A 76 -4.81 -11.60 1.74
CA LEU A 76 -5.84 -10.63 2.11
C LEU A 76 -5.80 -10.30 3.62
N ASP A 77 -5.54 -11.29 4.47
CA ASP A 77 -5.41 -11.10 5.90
C ASP A 77 -4.18 -10.26 6.26
N VAL A 78 -3.04 -10.49 5.60
CA VAL A 78 -1.82 -9.68 5.78
C VAL A 78 -2.08 -8.24 5.38
N ARG A 79 -2.72 -8.01 4.23
CA ARG A 79 -3.07 -6.66 3.78
C ARG A 79 -4.00 -5.95 4.76
N ARG A 80 -5.02 -6.63 5.26
CA ARG A 80 -5.94 -6.10 6.27
C ARG A 80 -5.19 -5.70 7.54
N ARG A 81 -4.31 -6.56 8.04
CA ARG A 81 -3.48 -6.30 9.23
C ARG A 81 -2.55 -5.11 9.00
N LEU A 82 -1.95 -5.01 7.82
CA LEU A 82 -1.10 -3.88 7.45
C LEU A 82 -1.87 -2.57 7.39
N VAL A 83 -3.05 -2.56 6.75
CA VAL A 83 -3.94 -1.37 6.69
C VAL A 83 -4.33 -0.92 8.09
N GLU A 84 -4.71 -1.84 8.96
CA GLU A 84 -5.06 -1.51 10.34
C GLU A 84 -3.85 -0.96 11.10
N ALA A 85 -2.68 -1.60 10.97
CA ALA A 85 -1.45 -1.10 11.59
C ALA A 85 -1.06 0.30 11.07
N ILE A 86 -1.30 0.62 9.80
CA ILE A 86 -1.05 1.96 9.24
C ILE A 86 -2.00 2.98 9.86
N ARG A 87 -3.30 2.66 9.97
CA ARG A 87 -4.27 3.55 10.62
C ARG A 87 -3.88 3.86 12.06
N GLN A 88 -3.46 2.85 12.80
CA GLN A 88 -2.95 3.04 14.17
C GLN A 88 -1.64 3.83 14.21
N ALA A 89 -0.75 3.66 13.25
CA ALA A 89 0.49 4.43 13.19
C ALA A 89 0.25 5.91 12.85
N ILE A 90 -0.72 6.21 11.98
CA ILE A 90 -1.10 7.58 11.62
C ILE A 90 -1.61 8.36 12.84
N SER A 91 -2.38 7.74 13.74
CA SER A 91 -2.90 8.43 14.92
C SER A 91 -1.80 8.88 15.90
N GLY A 92 -0.59 8.34 15.79
CA GLY A 92 0.58 8.74 16.56
C GLY A 92 1.44 9.83 15.90
N ILE A 93 1.09 10.30 14.70
CA ILE A 93 1.82 11.35 13.98
C ILE A 93 1.09 12.67 14.18
N ASP A 94 1.84 13.72 14.53
CA ASP A 94 1.30 15.07 14.54
C ASP A 94 0.94 15.51 13.12
N ALA A 95 -0.35 15.69 12.89
CA ALA A 95 -0.95 16.07 11.61
C ALA A 95 -1.80 17.34 11.75
N GLU A 96 -1.44 18.23 12.69
CA GLU A 96 -2.17 19.47 12.91
C GLU A 96 -2.32 20.27 11.61
N GLY A 97 -3.55 20.71 11.34
CA GLY A 97 -3.88 21.44 10.11
C GLY A 97 -4.02 20.58 8.85
N LEU A 98 -3.81 19.27 8.92
CA LEU A 98 -3.99 18.36 7.79
C LEU A 98 -5.31 17.60 7.86
N LYS A 99 -5.98 17.48 6.72
CA LYS A 99 -7.07 16.52 6.54
C LYS A 99 -6.46 15.18 6.14
N LEU A 100 -6.42 14.24 7.08
CA LEU A 100 -5.85 12.92 6.82
C LEU A 100 -6.75 12.09 5.89
N PRO A 101 -6.15 11.38 4.91
CA PRO A 101 -6.89 10.56 3.95
C PRO A 101 -7.40 9.28 4.60
N PHE A 102 -8.47 8.70 4.04
CA PHE A 102 -8.90 7.37 4.42
C PHE A 102 -7.89 6.32 3.97
N VAL A 103 -7.30 5.58 4.90
CA VAL A 103 -6.47 4.41 4.56
C VAL A 103 -7.38 3.20 4.37
N ARG A 104 -7.31 2.55 3.20
CA ARG A 104 -8.14 1.38 2.87
C ARG A 104 -7.39 0.33 2.06
N GLU A 105 -7.92 -0.90 2.10
CA GLU A 105 -7.44 -2.00 1.27
C GLU A 105 -7.78 -1.77 -0.22
N GLY A 106 -6.84 -2.16 -1.08
CA GLY A 106 -7.09 -2.35 -2.51
C GLY A 106 -7.94 -3.58 -2.76
N THR A 107 -8.79 -3.50 -3.78
CA THR A 107 -9.73 -4.57 -4.16
C THR A 107 -9.31 -5.31 -5.43
N VAL A 108 -8.29 -4.82 -6.13
CA VAL A 108 -7.92 -5.31 -7.46
C VAL A 108 -6.76 -6.31 -7.38
N GLY A 109 -5.85 -6.16 -6.42
CA GLY A 109 -4.75 -7.08 -6.19
C GLY A 109 -3.75 -7.11 -7.35
N ILE A 110 -3.34 -8.31 -7.76
CA ILE A 110 -2.30 -8.52 -8.79
C ILE A 110 -2.60 -7.85 -10.14
N HIS A 111 -3.89 -7.62 -10.44
CA HIS A 111 -4.32 -7.01 -11.69
C HIS A 111 -4.37 -5.48 -11.64
N ALA A 112 -4.11 -4.86 -10.48
CA ALA A 112 -4.23 -3.41 -10.29
C ALA A 112 -3.43 -2.62 -11.32
N ARG A 113 -2.18 -3.04 -11.56
CA ARG A 113 -1.30 -2.37 -12.53
C ARG A 113 -1.80 -2.51 -13.97
N ALA A 114 -2.26 -3.70 -14.34
CA ALA A 114 -2.75 -3.98 -15.69
C ALA A 114 -4.06 -3.22 -15.98
N LEU A 115 -5.01 -3.26 -15.04
CA LEU A 115 -6.30 -2.59 -15.17
C LEU A 115 -6.14 -1.06 -15.12
N GLY A 116 -5.28 -0.54 -14.24
CA GLY A 116 -4.97 0.89 -14.21
C GLY A 116 -4.36 1.38 -15.52
N GLY A 117 -3.39 0.64 -16.07
CA GLY A 117 -2.79 0.96 -17.37
C GLY A 117 -3.77 0.89 -18.54
N ALA A 118 -4.73 -0.04 -18.51
CA ALA A 118 -5.77 -0.15 -19.53
C ALA A 118 -6.91 0.87 -19.36
N SER A 119 -7.15 1.37 -18.15
CA SER A 119 -8.29 2.24 -17.84
C SER A 119 -8.25 3.56 -18.60
N LEU A 120 -7.08 4.20 -18.70
CA LEU A 120 -6.94 5.47 -19.41
C LEU A 120 -7.25 5.36 -20.91
N PRO A 121 -6.63 4.46 -21.71
CA PRO A 121 -6.96 4.34 -23.13
C PRO A 121 -8.40 3.87 -23.38
N LEU A 122 -8.97 3.05 -22.50
CA LEU A 122 -10.39 2.68 -22.59
C LEU A 122 -11.31 3.87 -22.32
N SER A 123 -10.97 4.72 -21.35
CA SER A 123 -11.72 5.94 -21.06
C SER A 123 -11.72 6.91 -22.25
N GLU A 124 -10.56 7.10 -22.89
CA GLU A 124 -10.42 8.01 -24.03
C GLU A 124 -11.20 7.55 -25.25
N ARG A 125 -11.31 6.24 -25.46
CA ARG A 125 -11.93 5.67 -26.66
C ARG A 125 -13.43 5.42 -26.51
N PHE A 126 -13.91 5.17 -25.29
CA PHE A 126 -15.26 4.64 -25.08
C PHE A 126 -16.10 5.40 -24.05
N LEU A 127 -15.52 6.27 -23.21
CA LEU A 127 -16.32 7.11 -22.32
C LEU A 127 -16.66 8.44 -23.02
N VAL A 128 -17.95 8.78 -23.04
CA VAL A 128 -18.42 10.08 -23.49
C VAL A 128 -17.86 11.13 -22.54
N ARG A 129 -16.96 12.01 -23.03
CA ARG A 129 -16.57 13.20 -22.28
C ARG A 129 -17.84 13.99 -21.96
N PRO A 130 -18.10 14.39 -20.71
CA PRO A 130 -19.11 15.39 -20.45
C PRO A 130 -18.73 16.62 -21.28
N ASN A 131 -19.64 17.09 -22.12
CA ASN A 131 -19.42 18.34 -22.83
C ASN A 131 -19.12 19.42 -21.79
N THR A 132 -17.90 19.97 -21.80
CA THR A 132 -17.61 21.24 -21.15
C THR A 132 -18.30 22.34 -21.95
N THR A 133 -19.63 22.41 -21.86
CA THR A 133 -20.39 23.60 -22.25
C THR A 133 -20.41 24.52 -21.05
N GLY A 134 -19.50 25.48 -21.03
CA GLY A 134 -19.47 26.52 -20.00
C GLY A 134 -18.17 27.33 -20.02
N GLY A 135 -18.16 28.41 -20.81
CA GLY A 135 -17.10 29.42 -20.78
C GLY A 135 -17.07 30.23 -22.07
N ALA A 136 -17.89 31.28 -22.11
CA ALA A 136 -17.87 32.32 -23.13
C ALA A 136 -16.57 33.15 -23.07
#